data_AF-A0A528AK91-F1
#
_entry.id   AF-A0A528AK91-F1
#
_cell.length_a   1.000
_cell.length_b   1.000
_cell.length_c   1.000
_cell.angle_alpha   90.00
_cell.angle_beta   90.00
_cell.angle_gamma   90.00
#
_symmetry.space_group_name_H-M   'P 1'
#
loop_
_entity.id
_entity.type
_entity.pdbx_description
1 polymer ?
#
loop_
_entity_poly.entity_id
_entity_poly.type
_entity_poly.pdbx_seq_one_letter_code
_entity_poly.pdbx_strand_id
1 'polypeptide(L)' 'MEPILLYGVPAGSSMGLVAAFECLGQPYRLCRVDMLTEMKNDAYASINGRQETPVLIADEGRVLTET' A
#
# COMPACT_ATOMS: atom_id res chain seq x y z
N MET A 1 0.82 -10.07 -11.89
CA MET A 1 2.03 -9.41 -11.33
C MET A 1 1.99 -9.63 -9.83
N GLU A 2 3.09 -9.64 -9.10
CA GLU A 2 2.97 -9.69 -7.63
C GLU A 2 2.33 -8.38 -7.12
N PRO A 3 1.30 -8.44 -6.27
CA PRO A 3 0.67 -7.26 -5.71
C PRO A 3 1.68 -6.45 -4.89
N ILE A 4 1.58 -5.12 -4.96
CA ILE A 4 2.44 -4.20 -4.20
C ILE A 4 1.62 -3.56 -3.10
N LEU A 5 2.04 -3.75 -1.85
CA LEU A 5 1.48 -3.07 -0.70
C LEU A 5 2.36 -1.86 -0.36
N LEU A 6 1.84 -0.67 -0.66
CA LEU A 6 2.41 0.60 -0.20
C LEU A 6 1.99 0.82 1.25
N TYR A 7 2.97 1.02 2.13
CA TYR A 7 2.74 1.21 3.56
C TYR A 7 3.64 2.29 4.14
N GLY A 8 3.13 3.02 5.15
CA GLY A 8 3.91 4.00 5.89
C GLY A 8 4.57 3.36 7.12
N VAL A 9 3.97 3.57 8.28
CA VAL A 9 4.32 2.84 9.51
C VAL A 9 3.74 1.42 9.44
N PRO A 10 4.50 0.35 9.74
CA PRO A 10 3.99 -1.03 9.77
C PRO A 10 3.09 -1.27 10.99
N ALA A 11 1.95 -0.60 11.02
CA ALA A 11 0.96 -0.66 12.08
C ALA A 11 -0.46 -0.56 11.50
N GLY A 12 -1.46 -0.84 12.32
CA GLY A 12 -2.87 -0.72 11.93
C GLY A 12 -3.22 -1.55 10.68
N SER A 13 -3.99 -0.95 9.77
CA SER A 13 -4.47 -1.59 8.54
C SER A 13 -3.32 -2.05 7.62
N SER A 14 -2.18 -1.37 7.61
CA SER A 14 -1.00 -1.81 6.84
C SER A 14 -0.47 -3.15 7.34
N MET A 15 -0.32 -3.30 8.66
CA MET A 15 0.13 -4.56 9.26
C MET A 15 -0.93 -5.66 9.12
N GLY A 16 -2.22 -5.30 9.15
CA GLY A 16 -3.32 -6.23 8.89
C GLY A 16 -3.25 -6.88 7.51
N LEU A 17 -2.94 -6.11 6.47
CA LEU A 17 -2.76 -6.63 5.11
C LEU A 17 -1.51 -7.51 4.97
N VAL A 18 -0.40 -7.14 5.62
CA VAL A 18 0.79 -8.01 5.71
C VAL A 18 0.41 -9.36 6.31
N ALA A 19 -0.24 -9.36 7.48
CA ALA A 19 -0.66 -10.59 8.13
C ALA A 19 -1.60 -11.42 7.25
N ALA A 20 -2.51 -10.77 6.51
CA ALA A 20 -3.42 -11.47 5.59
C ALA A 20 -2.66 -12.19 4.46
N PHE A 21 -1.69 -11.53 3.82
CA PHE A 21 -0.86 -12.15 2.79
C PHE A 21 -0.04 -13.33 3.32
N GLU A 22 0.60 -13.15 4.48
CA GLU A 22 1.38 -14.21 5.14
C GLU A 22 0.49 -15.41 5.50
N CYS A 23 -0.71 -15.17 6.07
CA CYS A 23 -1.65 -16.23 6.40
C CYS A 23 -2.15 -16.99 5.16
N LEU A 24 -2.32 -16.32 4.02
CA LEU A 24 -2.76 -16.93 2.76
C LEU A 24 -1.60 -17.61 1.99
N GLY A 25 -0.34 -17.39 2.39
CA GLY A 25 0.82 -17.85 1.65
C GLY A 25 0.92 -17.26 0.24
N GLN A 26 0.34 -16.07 0.03
CA GLN A 26 0.33 -15.41 -1.27
C GLN A 26 1.56 -14.52 -1.43
N PRO A 27 2.24 -14.54 -2.59
CA PRO A 27 3.36 -13.66 -2.84
C PRO A 27 2.89 -12.20 -2.96
N TYR A 28 3.65 -11.28 -2.39
CA TYR A 28 3.41 -9.85 -2.45
C TYR A 28 4.73 -9.10 -2.26
N ARG A 29 4.75 -7.84 -2.68
CA ARG A 29 5.90 -6.94 -2.54
C ARG A 29 5.55 -5.83 -1.57
N LEU A 30 6.44 -5.60 -0.61
CA LEU A 30 6.36 -4.47 0.30
C LEU A 30 7.11 -3.27 -0.27
N CYS A 31 6.47 -2.11 -0.23
CA CYS A 31 7.12 -0.85 -0.56
C CYS A 31 6.76 0.19 0.51
N ARG A 32 7.77 0.56 1.29
CA ARG A 32 7.62 1.56 2.33
C ARG A 32 7.62 2.94 1.69
N VAL A 33 6.71 3.80 2.12
CA VAL A 33 6.68 5.21 1.76
C VAL A 33 6.92 6.09 2.98
N ASP A 34 7.67 7.17 2.78
CA ASP A 34 7.85 8.22 3.76
C ASP A 34 6.59 9.10 3.82
N MET A 35 5.93 9.10 4.98
CA MET A 35 4.64 9.78 5.15
C MET A 35 4.73 11.31 5.14
N LEU A 36 5.92 11.87 5.37
CA LEU A 36 6.13 13.31 5.46
C LEU A 36 6.56 13.92 4.12
N THR A 37 7.27 13.14 3.29
CA THR A 37 7.91 13.64 2.07
C THR A 37 7.39 12.97 0.80
N GLU A 38 7.25 11.65 0.79
CA GLU A 38 6.82 10.91 -0.40
C GLU A 38 5.30 10.91 -0.56
N MET A 39 4.55 10.76 0.53
CA MET A 39 3.08 10.77 0.47
C MET A 39 2.48 12.15 0.17
N LYS A 40 3.28 13.22 0.26
CA LYS A 40 2.83 14.63 0.13
C LYS A 40 3.07 15.23 -1.25
N ASN A 41 3.50 14.44 -2.22
CA ASN A 41 3.78 14.89 -3.57
C ASN A 41 2.71 14.45 -4.59
N ASP A 42 2.74 15.07 -5.77
CA ASP A 42 1.78 14.80 -6.85
C ASP A 42 1.86 13.36 -7.38
N ALA A 43 3.04 12.73 -7.31
CA ALA A 43 3.21 11.35 -7.73
C ALA A 43 2.42 10.39 -6.84
N TYR A 44 2.48 10.55 -5.51
CA TYR A 44 1.67 9.74 -4.59
C TYR A 44 0.19 10.10 -4.69
N ALA A 45 -0.15 11.38 -4.82
CA ALA A 45 -1.53 11.82 -5.00
C ALA A 45 -2.20 11.22 -6.25
N SER A 46 -1.42 10.95 -7.30
CA SER A 46 -1.91 10.26 -8.50
C SER A 46 -2.30 8.79 -8.26
N ILE A 47 -1.72 8.17 -7.22
CA ILE A 47 -2.04 6.81 -6.79
C ILE A 47 -3.21 6.84 -5.80
N ASN A 48 -3.12 7.67 -4.76
CA ASN A 48 -4.16 7.84 -3.74
C ASN A 48 -4.35 9.34 -3.45
N GLY A 49 -5.45 9.90 -3.95
CA GLY A 49 -5.76 11.32 -3.75
C GLY A 49 -5.93 11.74 -2.28
N ARG A 50 -6.23 10.79 -1.38
CA ARG A 50 -6.29 11.04 0.07
C ARG A 50 -4.90 11.18 0.71
N GLN A 51 -3.84 10.74 0.02
CA GLN A 51 -2.48 10.75 0.51
C GLN A 51 -2.35 10.00 1.86
N GLU A 52 -2.94 8.82 1.90
CA GLU A 52 -2.98 7.91 3.06
C GLU A 52 -2.42 6.53 2.69
N THR A 53 -2.05 5.74 3.71
CA THR A 53 -1.66 4.32 3.60
C THR A 53 -2.59 3.47 4.46
N PRO A 54 -2.79 2.18 4.14
CA PRO A 54 -2.16 1.43 3.05
C PRO A 54 -2.79 1.70 1.67
N VAL A 55 -2.02 1.40 0.62
CA VAL A 55 -2.53 1.26 -0.74
C VAL A 55 -2.09 -0.08 -1.29
N LEU A 56 -3.04 -0.87 -1.81
CA LEU A 56 -2.75 -2.13 -2.47
C LEU A 56 -2.86 -1.94 -3.99
N ILE A 57 -1.74 -2.07 -4.68
CA ILE A 57 -1.70 -2.16 -6.14
C ILE A 57 -1.81 -3.64 -6.49
N ALA A 58 -3.02 -4.06 -6.86
CA ALA A 58 -3.35 -5.42 -7.24
C ALA A 58 -2.96 -5.70 -8.71
N ASP A 59 -3.42 -6.83 -9.25
CA ASP A 59 -3.20 -7.20 -10.64
C ASP A 59 -3.61 -6.09 -11.62
N GLU A 60 -2.88 -6.05 -12.74
CA GLU A 60 -3.07 -5.08 -13.83
C GLU A 60 -2.94 -3.60 -13.39
N GLY A 61 -2.31 -3.35 -12.24
CA GLY A 61 -2.13 -1.99 -11.71
C GLY A 61 -3.38 -1.43 -11.04
N ARG A 62 -4.38 -2.27 -10.74
CA ARG A 62 -5.60 -1.82 -10.05
C ARG A 62 -5.27 -1.37 -8.64
N VAL A 63 -5.52 -0.09 -8.36
CA VAL A 63 -5.31 0.51 -7.04
C VAL A 63 -6.52 0.28 -6.13
N LEU A 64 -6.27 -0.21 -4.93
CA LEU A 64 -7.25 -0.39 -3.85
C LEU A 64 -6.81 0.42 -2.62
N THR A 65 -7.71 1.24 -2.11
CA THR A 65 -7.52 2.06 -0.90
C THR A 65 -8.70 1.84 0.04
N GLU A 66 -8.54 2.11 1.34
CA GLU A 66 -9.72 2.27 2.21
C GLU A 66 -10.44 3.58 1.87
N THR A 67 -11.78 3.57 1.95
CA THR A 67 -12.67 4.66 1.50
C THR A 67 -12.72 5.81 2.51
#